data_AF-A0A2E8VMB3-F1
#
_entry.id   AF-A0A2E8VMB3-F1
#
_cell.length_a   1.000
_cell.length_b   1.000
_cell.length_c   1.000
_cell.angle_alpha   90.00
_cell.angle_beta   90.00
_cell.angle_gamma   90.00
#
_symmetry.space_group_name_H-M   'P 1'
#
loop_
_entity.id
_entity.type
_entity.pdbx_description
1 polymer ?
#
loop_
_entity_poly.entity_id
_entity_poly.type
_entity_poly.pdbx_seq_one_letter_code
_entity_poly.pdbx_strand_id
1 'polypeptide(L)'
;MLLIERPTRARLMSVLKQVIDGKVGRQEALSWQHGVMTSFGYEPGTPNDLPLGVGEGYWYFLSLAAVMTGGMSMYKDEPYVIREQDLLEYLMDLEGTPARDTCGELRRLRTHQFDVTALRWPLTTMVMPPGHLAGLGLSSVRGIFDTHLDIVEHCHLAFGEDLYLVVRQFDSMEDRAMILGTNRDQARLREFLVCLDLAL
;
A
#
# COMPACT_ATOMS: atom_id res chain seq x y z
N MET A 1 -21.40 15.48 3.93
CA MET A 1 -21.44 14.77 2.64
C MET A 1 -20.40 15.39 1.73
N LEU A 2 -19.35 14.65 1.40
CA LEU A 2 -18.32 15.08 0.46
C LEU A 2 -18.91 15.31 -0.94
N LEU A 3 -18.51 16.42 -1.57
CA LEU A 3 -18.92 16.75 -2.93
C LEU A 3 -18.38 15.75 -3.94
N ILE A 4 -19.25 15.28 -4.85
CA ILE A 4 -18.89 14.44 -5.99
C ILE A 4 -18.41 15.35 -7.13
N GLU A 5 -17.13 15.25 -7.44
CA GLU A 5 -16.46 16.01 -8.49
C GLU A 5 -15.34 15.15 -9.08
N ARG A 6 -14.74 15.59 -10.19
CA ARG A 6 -13.60 14.86 -10.77
C ARG A 6 -12.48 14.76 -9.73
N PRO A 7 -11.93 13.57 -9.47
CA PRO A 7 -10.91 13.41 -8.45
C PRO A 7 -9.62 14.09 -8.91
N THR A 8 -8.95 14.75 -7.98
CA THR A 8 -7.62 15.35 -8.17
C THR A 8 -6.75 14.98 -6.98
N ARG A 9 -5.42 15.01 -7.14
CA ARG A 9 -4.48 14.80 -6.02
C ARG A 9 -4.83 15.69 -4.83
N ALA A 10 -5.05 16.98 -5.05
CA ALA A 10 -5.39 17.92 -3.99
C ALA A 10 -6.69 17.55 -3.26
N ARG A 11 -7.71 17.10 -4.01
CA ARG A 11 -8.97 16.68 -3.44
C ARG A 11 -8.84 15.40 -2.63
N LEU A 12 -8.12 14.40 -3.15
CA LEU A 12 -7.82 13.15 -2.45
C LEU A 12 -7.08 13.41 -1.14
N MET A 13 -6.02 14.23 -1.16
CA MET A 13 -5.28 14.63 0.04
C MET A 13 -6.19 15.33 1.05
N SER A 14 -7.08 16.21 0.60
CA SER A 14 -8.06 16.89 1.47
C SER A 14 -9.02 15.91 2.13
N VAL A 15 -9.50 14.89 1.41
CA VAL A 15 -10.36 13.83 1.97
C VAL A 15 -9.58 13.00 2.98
N LEU A 16 -8.38 12.52 2.63
CA LEU A 16 -7.52 11.75 3.55
C LEU A 16 -7.28 12.52 4.86
N LYS A 17 -6.90 13.81 4.79
CA LYS A 17 -6.73 14.67 5.98
C LYS A 17 -7.99 14.75 6.83
N GLN A 18 -9.15 14.92 6.22
CA GLN A 18 -10.41 14.99 6.94
C GLN A 18 -10.79 13.66 7.61
N VAL A 19 -10.46 12.53 6.98
CA VAL A 19 -10.68 11.20 7.57
C VAL A 19 -9.74 10.97 8.74
N ILE A 20 -8.45 11.28 8.58
CA ILE A 20 -7.43 11.19 9.64
C ILE A 20 -7.79 12.09 10.84
N ASP A 21 -8.25 13.31 10.59
CA ASP A 21 -8.67 14.26 11.63
C ASP A 21 -10.03 13.91 12.26
N GLY A 22 -10.72 12.86 11.80
CA GLY A 22 -12.07 12.48 12.27
C GLY A 22 -13.19 13.44 11.86
N LYS A 23 -12.93 14.39 10.96
CA LYS A 23 -13.94 15.33 10.42
C LYS A 23 -14.89 14.66 9.43
N VAL A 24 -14.41 13.61 8.76
CA VAL A 24 -15.17 12.77 7.83
C VAL A 24 -15.03 11.31 8.26
N GLY A 25 -16.14 10.59 8.34
CA GLY A 25 -16.11 9.17 8.67
C GLY A 25 -15.63 8.31 7.49
N ARG A 26 -15.06 7.14 7.78
CA ARG A 26 -14.66 6.14 6.77
C ARG A 26 -15.81 5.75 5.83
N GLN A 27 -17.03 5.63 6.37
CA GLN A 27 -18.24 5.35 5.59
C GLN A 27 -18.53 6.46 4.57
N GLU A 28 -18.34 7.72 4.94
CA GLU A 28 -18.53 8.86 4.05
C GLU A 28 -17.44 8.93 2.97
N ALA A 29 -16.19 8.61 3.32
CA ALA A 29 -15.10 8.50 2.35
C ALA A 29 -15.34 7.37 1.32
N LEU A 30 -15.84 6.21 1.76
CA LEU A 30 -16.28 5.13 0.88
C LEU A 30 -17.42 5.59 -0.05
N SER A 31 -18.47 6.19 0.52
CA SER A 31 -19.59 6.71 -0.27
C SER A 31 -19.17 7.76 -1.29
N TRP A 32 -18.19 8.61 -0.94
CA TRP A 32 -17.61 9.57 -1.87
C TRP A 32 -16.86 8.88 -3.02
N GLN A 33 -16.01 7.90 -2.72
CA GLN A 33 -15.27 7.15 -3.72
C GLN A 33 -16.23 6.45 -4.70
N HIS A 34 -17.23 5.73 -4.20
CA HIS A 34 -18.28 5.13 -5.04
C HIS A 34 -19.03 6.18 -5.87
N GLY A 35 -19.42 7.30 -5.25
CA GLY A 35 -20.12 8.39 -5.94
C GLY A 35 -19.33 8.96 -7.11
N VAL A 36 -18.01 9.14 -6.95
CA VAL A 36 -17.10 9.56 -8.02
C VAL A 36 -17.00 8.51 -9.12
N MET A 37 -16.77 7.24 -8.77
CA MET A 37 -16.69 6.16 -9.77
C MET A 37 -17.96 6.06 -10.60
N THR A 38 -19.14 6.04 -9.96
CA THR A 38 -20.43 5.89 -10.64
C THR A 38 -20.81 7.13 -11.45
N SER A 39 -20.59 8.34 -10.94
CA SER A 39 -21.04 9.57 -11.62
C SER A 39 -20.25 9.89 -12.88
N PHE A 40 -19.01 9.42 -12.95
CA PHE A 40 -18.13 9.64 -14.10
C PHE A 40 -17.87 8.37 -14.93
N GLY A 41 -18.44 7.22 -14.54
CA GLY A 41 -18.31 5.96 -15.26
C GLY A 41 -16.88 5.41 -15.28
N TYR A 42 -16.15 5.58 -14.17
CA TYR A 42 -14.78 5.08 -14.06
C TYR A 42 -14.77 3.59 -13.72
N GLU A 43 -13.94 2.83 -14.43
CA GLU A 43 -13.72 1.41 -14.21
C GLU A 43 -12.20 1.12 -14.19
N PRO A 44 -11.67 0.50 -13.12
CA PRO A 44 -10.24 0.22 -13.01
C PRO A 44 -9.73 -0.63 -14.18
N GLY A 45 -8.61 -0.22 -14.79
CA GLY A 45 -7.99 -0.97 -15.89
C GLY A 45 -8.68 -0.83 -17.25
N THR A 46 -9.60 0.13 -17.42
CA THR A 46 -10.32 0.37 -18.68
C THR A 46 -9.92 1.70 -19.36
N PRO A 47 -10.31 1.96 -20.63
CA PRO A 47 -10.05 3.24 -21.30
C PRO A 47 -10.69 4.47 -20.63
N ASN A 48 -11.74 4.28 -19.83
CA ASN A 48 -12.40 5.33 -19.05
C ASN A 48 -11.87 5.33 -17.61
N ASP A 49 -10.55 5.27 -17.44
CA ASP A 49 -9.98 5.19 -16.10
C ASP A 49 -10.11 6.51 -15.32
N LEU A 50 -9.79 6.45 -14.02
CA LEU A 50 -9.68 7.62 -13.16
C LEU A 50 -8.67 8.64 -13.72
N PRO A 51 -8.98 9.95 -13.68
CA PRO A 51 -8.07 11.01 -14.12
C PRO A 51 -7.02 11.32 -13.03
N LEU A 52 -6.41 10.27 -12.48
CA LEU A 52 -5.31 10.33 -11.53
C LEU A 52 -4.19 9.45 -12.06
N GLY A 53 -2.99 9.99 -12.19
CA GLY A 53 -1.79 9.16 -12.36
C GLY A 53 -1.45 8.39 -11.08
N VAL A 54 -0.55 7.40 -11.18
CA VAL A 54 -0.03 6.66 -10.02
C VAL A 54 0.54 7.61 -8.96
N GLY A 55 1.40 8.55 -9.37
CA GLY A 55 1.97 9.57 -8.48
C GLY A 55 0.98 10.64 -8.00
N GLU A 56 -0.23 10.68 -8.55
CA GLU A 56 -1.31 11.55 -8.10
C GLU A 56 -2.25 10.86 -7.09
N GLY A 57 -2.01 9.58 -6.81
CA GLY A 57 -2.76 8.79 -5.84
C GLY A 57 -3.84 7.90 -6.42
N TYR A 58 -3.71 7.48 -7.68
CA TYR A 58 -4.63 6.51 -8.31
C TYR A 58 -4.94 5.32 -7.39
N TRP A 59 -3.91 4.61 -6.93
CA TRP A 59 -4.05 3.45 -6.06
C TRP A 59 -4.60 3.79 -4.67
N TYR A 60 -4.25 4.96 -4.13
CA TYR A 60 -4.79 5.42 -2.85
C TYR A 60 -6.26 5.78 -2.94
N PHE A 61 -6.71 6.33 -4.07
CA PHE A 61 -8.12 6.56 -4.35
C PHE A 61 -8.88 5.23 -4.45
N LEU A 62 -8.37 4.25 -5.21
CA LEU A 62 -8.99 2.93 -5.31
C LEU A 62 -9.05 2.21 -3.97
N SER A 63 -8.00 2.33 -3.16
CA SER A 63 -7.94 1.76 -1.81
C SER A 63 -9.07 2.25 -0.91
N LEU A 64 -9.63 3.44 -1.13
CA LEU A 64 -10.77 3.91 -0.34
C LEU A 64 -12.03 3.03 -0.48
N ALA A 65 -12.14 2.23 -1.54
CA ALA A 65 -13.20 1.22 -1.66
C ALA A 65 -13.15 0.17 -0.53
N ALA A 66 -11.98 -0.04 0.07
CA ALA A 66 -11.75 -0.98 1.17
C ALA A 66 -11.63 -0.31 2.55
N VAL A 67 -11.85 1.01 2.67
CA VAL A 67 -11.61 1.74 3.93
C VAL A 67 -12.58 1.36 5.06
N MET A 68 -13.73 0.77 4.72
CA MET A 68 -14.71 0.22 5.66
C MET A 68 -14.63 -1.31 5.78
N THR A 69 -13.80 -1.98 4.97
CA THR A 69 -13.63 -3.42 5.05
C THR A 69 -13.01 -3.77 6.40
N GLY A 70 -13.60 -4.74 7.10
CA GLY A 70 -13.17 -5.25 8.41
C GLY A 70 -14.11 -6.36 8.87
N GLY A 71 -13.77 -7.07 9.95
CA GLY A 71 -14.63 -8.07 10.58
C GLY A 71 -14.11 -9.52 10.61
N MET A 72 -14.89 -10.39 11.26
CA MET A 72 -14.56 -11.78 11.61
C MET A 72 -14.46 -12.70 10.39
N SER A 73 -13.36 -12.64 9.64
CA SER A 73 -12.92 -13.75 8.79
C SER A 73 -11.47 -13.65 8.32
N MET A 74 -10.87 -12.46 8.24
CA MET A 74 -9.52 -12.27 7.65
C MET A 74 -8.61 -11.35 8.49
N TYR A 75 -9.16 -10.56 9.42
CA TYR A 75 -8.41 -9.52 10.15
C TYR A 75 -8.75 -9.59 11.63
N LYS A 76 -8.51 -10.75 12.24
CA LYS A 76 -8.84 -11.00 13.65
C LYS A 76 -8.26 -9.87 14.50
N ASP A 77 -9.12 -9.24 15.30
CA ASP A 77 -8.81 -8.14 16.21
C ASP A 77 -8.56 -6.74 15.59
N GLU A 78 -8.59 -6.59 14.25
CA GLU A 78 -8.53 -5.28 13.60
C GLU A 78 -9.92 -4.80 13.14
N PRO A 79 -10.34 -3.57 13.51
CA PRO A 79 -11.65 -3.04 13.11
C PRO A 79 -11.73 -2.74 11.61
N TYR A 80 -10.59 -2.50 10.96
CA TYR A 80 -10.50 -2.16 9.55
C TYR A 80 -9.23 -2.75 8.93
N VAL A 81 -9.33 -3.19 7.68
CA VAL A 81 -8.20 -3.69 6.88
C VAL A 81 -7.17 -2.60 6.62
N ILE A 82 -7.65 -1.45 6.14
CA ILE A 82 -6.85 -0.24 5.98
C ILE A 82 -6.80 0.44 7.34
N ARG A 83 -5.63 0.45 7.98
CA ARG A 83 -5.40 1.04 9.29
C ARG A 83 -5.34 2.56 9.18
N GLU A 84 -5.42 3.25 10.32
CA GLU A 84 -5.19 4.70 10.36
C GLU A 84 -3.77 5.05 9.90
N GLN A 85 -2.78 4.23 10.27
CA GLN A 85 -1.41 4.36 9.78
C GLN A 85 -1.33 4.28 8.25
N ASP A 86 -2.11 3.44 7.60
CA ASP A 86 -2.09 3.32 6.13
C ASP A 86 -2.58 4.62 5.48
N LEU A 87 -3.63 5.26 6.02
CA LEU A 87 -4.12 6.55 5.53
C LEU A 87 -3.08 7.67 5.73
N LEU A 88 -2.39 7.67 6.86
CA LEU A 88 -1.26 8.58 7.12
C LEU A 88 -0.12 8.36 6.11
N GLU A 89 0.18 7.11 5.80
CA GLU A 89 1.20 6.75 4.81
C GLU A 89 0.82 7.18 3.39
N TYR A 90 -0.44 7.01 2.98
CA TYR A 90 -0.93 7.55 1.71
C TYR A 90 -0.74 9.05 1.63
N LEU A 91 -1.12 9.76 2.71
CA LEU A 91 -1.00 11.21 2.76
C LEU A 91 0.47 11.65 2.69
N MET A 92 1.35 11.02 3.46
CA MET A 92 2.78 11.33 3.45
C MET A 92 3.44 11.06 2.09
N ASP A 93 3.06 9.97 1.41
CA ASP A 93 3.53 9.71 0.05
C ASP A 93 3.05 10.79 -0.93
N LEU A 94 1.75 11.12 -0.86
CA LEU A 94 1.18 12.21 -1.65
C LEU A 94 1.75 13.58 -1.31
N GLU A 95 2.29 13.81 -0.12
CA GLU A 95 3.00 15.05 0.24
C GLU A 95 4.47 15.04 -0.20
N GLY A 96 5.00 13.90 -0.67
CA GLY A 96 6.41 13.74 -1.01
C GLY A 96 7.31 13.67 0.23
N THR A 97 6.77 13.22 1.36
CA THR A 97 7.53 13.07 2.61
C THR A 97 8.32 11.76 2.56
N PRO A 98 9.66 11.77 2.67
CA PRO A 98 10.47 10.54 2.66
C PRO A 98 10.22 9.62 3.85
N ALA A 99 10.26 8.30 3.63
CA ALA A 99 10.27 7.32 4.72
C ALA A 99 11.55 7.46 5.56
N ARG A 100 11.44 7.19 6.86
CA ARG A 100 12.55 7.28 7.82
C ARG A 100 12.89 5.95 8.49
N ASP A 101 12.08 4.93 8.26
CA ASP A 101 12.21 3.63 8.91
C ASP A 101 13.47 2.91 8.40
N THR A 102 14.24 2.35 9.33
CA THR A 102 15.46 1.61 9.02
C THR A 102 15.55 0.36 9.91
N CYS A 103 16.03 -0.75 9.35
CA CYS A 103 16.29 -1.99 10.09
C CYS A 103 17.64 -2.55 9.63
N GLY A 104 18.68 -2.38 10.46
CA GLY A 104 20.05 -2.68 10.06
C GLY A 104 20.44 -1.87 8.81
N GLU A 105 20.83 -2.56 7.74
CA GLU A 105 21.18 -1.96 6.44
C GLU A 105 19.95 -1.68 5.54
N LEU A 106 18.76 -2.12 5.95
CA LEU A 106 17.53 -1.89 5.20
C LEU A 106 17.01 -0.48 5.47
N ARG A 107 16.70 0.23 4.39
CA ARG A 107 16.02 1.53 4.46
C ARG A 107 14.67 1.41 3.79
N ARG A 108 13.61 1.77 4.50
CA ARG A 108 12.27 1.87 3.90
C ARG A 108 12.21 3.02 2.91
N LEU A 109 11.48 2.80 1.83
CA LEU A 109 11.12 3.81 0.84
C LEU A 109 9.60 3.94 0.75
N ARG A 110 9.13 5.13 0.38
CA ARG A 110 7.78 5.34 -0.15
C ARG A 110 7.78 5.32 -1.68
N THR A 111 6.62 5.12 -2.27
CA THR A 111 6.41 4.97 -3.70
C THR A 111 7.00 6.13 -4.51
N HIS A 112 6.89 7.38 -4.05
CA HIS A 112 7.47 8.53 -4.76
C HIS A 112 9.01 8.60 -4.75
N GLN A 113 9.71 7.77 -3.96
CA GLN A 113 11.16 7.86 -3.78
C GLN A 113 11.97 7.06 -4.81
N PHE A 114 11.31 6.27 -5.66
CA PHE A 114 12.00 5.41 -6.62
C PHE A 114 11.10 5.14 -7.84
N ASP A 115 11.72 4.62 -8.91
CA ASP A 115 10.98 4.17 -10.09
C ASP A 115 10.39 2.78 -9.82
N VAL A 116 9.08 2.73 -9.55
CA VAL A 116 8.34 1.49 -9.34
C VAL A 116 8.43 0.51 -10.51
N THR A 117 8.68 1.01 -11.73
CA THR A 117 8.81 0.15 -12.92
C THR A 117 10.13 -0.63 -12.95
N ALA A 118 11.07 -0.33 -12.04
CA ALA A 118 12.31 -1.08 -11.87
C ALA A 118 12.08 -2.43 -11.18
N LEU A 119 11.03 -2.57 -10.36
CA LEU A 119 10.67 -3.81 -9.68
C LEU A 119 9.93 -4.74 -10.65
N ARG A 120 10.67 -5.66 -11.28
CA ARG A 120 10.12 -6.47 -12.39
C ARG A 120 10.00 -7.95 -12.10
N TRP A 121 10.62 -8.45 -11.03
CA TRP A 121 10.85 -9.89 -10.89
C TRP A 121 10.43 -10.42 -9.54
N PRO A 122 9.50 -11.40 -9.48
CA PRO A 122 9.31 -12.20 -8.28
C PRO A 122 10.55 -13.05 -8.05
N LEU A 123 11.17 -12.91 -6.88
CA LEU A 123 12.40 -13.60 -6.52
C LEU A 123 12.12 -14.86 -5.70
N THR A 124 11.17 -14.79 -4.77
CA THR A 124 10.79 -15.92 -3.90
C THR A 124 9.47 -15.63 -3.18
N THR A 125 8.92 -16.67 -2.55
CA THR A 125 7.78 -16.59 -1.63
C THR A 125 8.16 -17.29 -0.33
N MET A 126 7.87 -16.68 0.80
CA MET A 126 8.22 -17.20 2.13
C MET A 126 7.10 -16.98 3.14
N VAL A 127 7.18 -17.72 4.24
CA VAL A 127 6.31 -17.49 5.38
C VAL A 127 6.74 -16.21 6.09
N MET A 128 5.81 -15.29 6.31
CA MET A 128 6.00 -14.06 7.07
C MET A 128 4.77 -13.86 7.97
N PRO A 129 4.91 -14.00 9.30
CA PRO A 129 3.80 -13.83 10.23
C PRO A 129 3.17 -12.42 10.15
N PRO A 130 1.89 -12.29 10.52
CA PRO A 130 1.26 -10.98 10.66
C PRO A 130 2.06 -10.06 11.61
N GLY A 131 2.25 -8.80 11.22
CA GLY A 131 2.97 -7.82 12.04
C GLY A 131 4.50 -7.97 12.06
N HIS A 132 5.08 -8.92 11.33
CA HIS A 132 6.53 -9.15 11.27
C HIS A 132 7.33 -7.88 10.97
N LEU A 133 6.97 -7.16 9.89
CA LEU A 133 7.64 -5.91 9.50
C LEU A 133 7.53 -4.83 10.59
N ALA A 134 6.38 -4.71 11.24
CA ALA A 134 6.19 -3.77 12.34
C ALA A 134 7.06 -4.13 13.55
N GLY A 135 7.25 -5.43 13.83
CA GLY A 135 8.18 -5.93 14.84
C GLY A 135 9.64 -5.55 14.56
N LEU A 136 10.01 -5.37 13.30
CA LEU A 136 11.31 -4.87 12.86
C LEU A 136 11.42 -3.34 12.81
N GLY A 137 10.36 -2.62 13.20
CA GLY A 137 10.29 -1.15 13.12
C GLY A 137 10.12 -0.62 11.69
N LEU A 138 9.71 -1.48 10.74
CA LEU A 138 9.46 -1.11 9.35
C LEU A 138 7.95 -0.94 9.13
N SER A 139 7.51 0.27 8.78
CA SER A 139 6.09 0.46 8.47
C SER A 139 5.76 -0.16 7.11
N SER A 140 4.63 -0.85 7.07
CA SER A 140 4.02 -1.39 5.86
C SER A 140 2.79 -0.55 5.48
N VAL A 141 2.35 -0.68 4.24
CA VAL A 141 1.15 0.01 3.75
C VAL A 141 0.19 -1.02 3.18
N ARG A 142 -1.07 -1.00 3.63
CA ARG A 142 -2.14 -1.84 3.11
C ARG A 142 -2.97 -1.07 2.10
N GLY A 143 -3.52 -1.74 1.08
CA GLY A 143 -4.37 -1.10 0.08
C GLY A 143 -4.55 -1.95 -1.17
N ILE A 144 -5.18 -1.35 -2.18
CA ILE A 144 -5.36 -1.89 -3.52
C ILE A 144 -4.30 -1.25 -4.42
N PHE A 145 -3.44 -2.07 -5.01
CA PHE A 145 -2.30 -1.62 -5.82
C PHE A 145 -2.21 -2.28 -7.19
N ASP A 146 -3.24 -3.01 -7.59
CA ASP A 146 -3.37 -3.60 -8.92
C ASP A 146 -4.84 -3.63 -9.39
N THR A 147 -5.03 -3.94 -10.67
CA THR A 147 -6.33 -3.90 -11.34
C THR A 147 -7.28 -5.05 -10.95
N HIS A 148 -6.78 -6.11 -10.31
CA HIS A 148 -7.61 -7.19 -9.77
C HIS A 148 -8.32 -6.79 -8.48
N LEU A 149 -7.97 -5.63 -7.92
CA LEU A 149 -8.57 -5.04 -6.72
C LEU A 149 -8.31 -5.86 -5.45
N ASP A 150 -7.25 -6.67 -5.47
CA ASP A 150 -6.80 -7.43 -4.31
C ASP A 150 -6.21 -6.47 -3.27
N ILE A 151 -6.57 -6.72 -2.01
CA ILE A 151 -5.98 -6.02 -0.89
C ILE A 151 -4.65 -6.70 -0.57
N VAL A 152 -3.59 -5.91 -0.55
CA VAL A 152 -2.25 -6.36 -0.18
C VAL A 152 -1.65 -5.45 0.89
N GLU A 153 -0.72 -5.99 1.66
CA GLU A 153 0.22 -5.25 2.48
C GLU A 153 1.55 -5.24 1.76
N HIS A 154 2.13 -4.05 1.57
CA HIS A 154 3.42 -3.94 0.92
C HIS A 154 4.42 -3.09 1.72
N CYS A 155 5.70 -3.34 1.49
CA CYS A 155 6.80 -2.55 2.04
C CYS A 155 7.94 -2.47 1.02
N HIS A 156 8.30 -1.26 0.64
CA HIS A 156 9.44 -1.01 -0.25
C HIS A 156 10.70 -0.79 0.57
N LEU A 157 11.77 -1.50 0.22
CA LEU A 157 13.02 -1.51 0.95
C LEU A 157 14.19 -1.32 -0.02
N ALA A 158 15.16 -0.51 0.38
CA ALA A 158 16.47 -0.45 -0.25
C ALA A 158 17.49 -1.22 0.60
N PHE A 159 18.35 -1.99 -0.06
CA PHE A 159 19.48 -2.69 0.55
C PHE A 159 20.75 -2.38 -0.27
N GLY A 160 21.44 -1.31 0.11
CA GLY A 160 22.43 -0.68 -0.76
C GLY A 160 21.74 -0.06 -1.98
N GLU A 161 22.18 -0.43 -3.18
CA GLU A 161 21.62 0.01 -4.46
C GLU A 161 20.44 -0.87 -4.94
N ASP A 162 20.22 -2.01 -4.28
CA ASP A 162 19.16 -2.95 -4.65
C ASP A 162 17.81 -2.52 -4.05
N LEU A 163 16.75 -2.60 -4.87
CA LEU A 163 15.38 -2.32 -4.44
C LEU A 163 14.61 -3.62 -4.30
N TYR A 164 13.88 -3.74 -3.20
CA TYR A 164 13.03 -4.86 -2.89
C TYR A 164 11.61 -4.38 -2.55
N LEU A 165 10.64 -5.21 -2.87
CA LEU A 165 9.26 -5.04 -2.47
C LEU A 165 8.77 -6.34 -1.82
N VAL A 166 8.37 -6.22 -0.57
CA VAL A 166 7.70 -7.28 0.18
C VAL A 166 6.20 -7.08 -0.03
N VAL A 167 5.49 -8.07 -0.57
CA VAL A 167 4.02 -8.04 -0.76
C VAL A 167 3.40 -9.23 -0.06
N ARG A 168 2.45 -8.99 0.82
CA ARG A 168 1.63 -10.00 1.48
C ARG A 168 0.18 -9.83 1.03
N GLN A 169 -0.41 -10.89 0.50
CA GLN A 169 -1.82 -10.90 0.12
C GLN A 169 -2.67 -11.26 1.33
N PHE A 170 -3.86 -10.70 1.43
CA PHE A 170 -4.84 -11.01 2.49
C PHE A 170 -5.90 -11.98 1.97
N ASP A 171 -5.46 -13.16 1.54
CA ASP A 171 -6.29 -14.22 0.98
C ASP A 171 -5.98 -15.58 1.67
N SER A 172 -6.27 -16.73 1.07
CA SER A 172 -5.92 -18.04 1.65
C SER A 172 -4.42 -18.26 1.99
N MET A 173 -3.53 -17.34 1.60
CA MET A 173 -2.09 -17.35 1.81
C MET A 173 -1.62 -16.21 2.75
N GLU A 174 -2.44 -15.72 3.69
CA GLU A 174 -2.12 -14.55 4.57
C GLU A 174 -0.77 -14.63 5.32
N ASP A 175 -0.25 -15.84 5.53
CA ASP A 175 1.03 -16.08 6.19
C ASP A 175 2.23 -16.02 5.22
N ARG A 176 2.03 -15.68 3.95
CA ARG A 176 3.08 -15.68 2.92
C ARG A 176 3.32 -14.29 2.35
N ALA A 177 4.60 -13.96 2.21
CA ALA A 177 5.06 -12.79 1.48
C ALA A 177 5.75 -13.19 0.18
N MET A 178 5.41 -12.52 -0.91
CA MET A 178 6.16 -12.51 -2.16
C MET A 178 7.21 -11.39 -2.10
N ILE A 179 8.45 -11.75 -2.44
CA ILE A 179 9.55 -10.80 -2.53
C ILE A 179 9.81 -10.51 -4.01
N LEU A 180 9.70 -9.25 -4.39
CA LEU A 180 10.14 -8.76 -5.69
C LEU A 180 11.42 -7.96 -5.52
N GLY A 181 12.27 -7.91 -6.54
CA GLY A 181 13.45 -7.05 -6.49
C GLY A 181 14.10 -6.77 -7.83
N THR A 182 15.07 -5.86 -7.82
CA THR A 182 15.86 -5.47 -9.00
C THR A 182 17.02 -6.42 -9.27
N ASN A 183 17.54 -7.09 -8.23
CA ASN A 183 18.71 -7.97 -8.30
C ASN A 183 18.31 -9.44 -8.14
N ARG A 184 18.84 -10.30 -9.02
CA ARG A 184 18.55 -11.74 -9.08
C ARG A 184 19.61 -12.62 -8.41
N ASP A 185 20.68 -12.02 -7.90
CA ASP A 185 21.72 -12.73 -7.16
C ASP A 185 21.14 -13.39 -5.90
N GLN A 186 21.30 -14.70 -5.80
CA GLN A 186 20.75 -15.50 -4.69
C GLN A 186 21.53 -15.36 -3.39
N ALA A 187 22.82 -15.02 -3.43
CA ALA A 187 23.57 -14.66 -2.23
C ALA A 187 23.08 -13.31 -1.70
N ARG A 188 22.90 -12.33 -2.59
CA ARG A 188 22.38 -11.01 -2.23
C ARG A 188 20.96 -11.07 -1.66
N LEU A 189 20.08 -11.86 -2.30
CA LEU A 189 18.74 -12.11 -1.77
C LEU A 189 18.81 -12.73 -0.36
N ARG A 190 19.70 -13.71 -0.13
CA ARG A 190 19.84 -14.32 1.20
C ARG A 190 20.30 -13.31 2.25
N GLU A 191 21.25 -12.44 1.94
CA GLU A 191 21.67 -11.35 2.84
C GLU A 191 20.50 -10.43 3.19
N PHE A 192 19.72 -10.02 2.19
CA PHE A 192 18.50 -9.22 2.40
C PHE A 192 17.50 -9.94 3.32
N LEU A 193 17.28 -11.24 3.13
CA LEU A 193 16.36 -12.03 3.95
C LEU A 193 16.85 -12.25 5.37
N VAL A 194 18.16 -12.32 5.59
CA VAL A 194 18.75 -12.33 6.94
C VAL A 194 18.46 -11.01 7.65
N CYS A 195 18.58 -9.86 6.96
CA CYS A 195 18.22 -8.57 7.54
C CYS A 195 16.73 -8.46 7.91
N LEU A 196 15.86 -9.17 7.20
CA LEU A 196 14.44 -9.27 7.51
C LEU A 196 14.10 -10.35 8.54
N ASP A 197 15.06 -11.11 9.08
CA ASP A 197 14.79 -12.25 9.96
C ASP A 197 13.81 -13.28 9.32
N LEU A 198 13.97 -13.51 8.01
CA LEU A 198 13.15 -14.44 7.21
C LEU A 198 13.99 -15.54 6.55
N ALA A 199 15.31 -15.55 6.76
CA ALA A 199 16.19 -16.61 6.29
C ALA A 199 16.05 -17.86 7.16
N LEU A 200 15.96 -19.03 6.52
CA LEU A 200 16.07 -20.35 7.16
C LEU A 200 17.52 -20.67 7.54
#